data_AF-A0A3D1AIY9-F1
#
_entry.id   AF-A0A3D1AIY9-F1
#
_cell.length_a   1.000
_cell.length_b   1.000
_cell.length_c   1.000
_cell.angle_alpha   90.00
_cell.angle_beta   90.00
_cell.angle_gamma   90.00
#
_symmetry.space_group_name_H-M   'P 1'
#
loop_
_entity.id
_entity.type
_entity.pdbx_description
1 polymer ?
#
loop_
_entity_poly.entity_id
_entity_poly.type
_entity_poly.pdbx_seq_one_letter_code
_entity_poly.pdbx_strand_id
1 'polypeptide(L)'
;MWPFTRKLRQRSAAVSQQPPVVGIIAARGLHDLSKNDAELRVWLPEEGRAALDAIADRLDVVRAKYLREFLVTYLYGLHELLKMQTEQTGLYYVPPPSNEPPLPLYSRARTEECIPGLGKNIVPLKLYLPQRMKDDLQTLGDRAGVPLSQFVREVLVAHFFGQAFWPDRLRNWFEDQERVVVELEQGVREAEIFHPEKESCPDESDRVIVERW
;
A
#
# COMPACT_ATOMS: atom_id res chain seq x y z
N MET A 1 25.52 -0.55 -28.79
CA MET A 1 25.24 0.79 -29.36
C MET A 1 23.74 0.91 -29.59
N TRP A 2 23.05 1.71 -28.78
CA TRP A 2 21.60 1.91 -28.89
C TRP A 2 21.34 3.32 -29.44
N PRO A 3 20.57 3.51 -30.53
CA PRO A 3 20.39 4.82 -31.15
C PRO A 3 19.03 5.41 -30.76
N PHE A 4 19.02 6.42 -29.88
CA PHE A 4 17.91 7.36 -29.80
C PHE A 4 18.47 8.77 -29.65
N THR A 5 18.55 9.47 -30.78
CA THR A 5 18.83 10.89 -30.86
C THR A 5 17.70 11.68 -30.20
N ARG A 6 18.02 12.40 -29.12
CA ARG A 6 17.11 13.38 -28.50
C ARG A 6 16.97 14.59 -29.42
N LYS A 7 15.86 14.68 -30.15
CA LYS A 7 15.33 15.97 -30.62
C LYS A 7 14.65 16.64 -29.43
N LEU A 8 15.22 17.75 -28.95
CA LEU A 8 14.64 18.61 -27.93
C LEU A 8 13.39 19.30 -28.52
N ARG A 9 12.23 18.67 -28.39
CA ARG A 9 10.94 19.31 -28.71
C ARG A 9 10.52 20.11 -27.49
N GLN A 10 10.63 21.43 -27.57
CA GLN A 10 10.00 22.36 -26.63
C GLN A 10 8.51 22.02 -26.55
N ARG A 11 8.08 21.40 -25.45
CA ARG A 11 6.67 21.20 -25.13
C ARG A 11 6.17 22.47 -24.46
N SER A 12 5.44 23.26 -25.23
CA SER A 12 4.53 24.27 -24.71
C SER A 12 3.65 23.65 -23.63
N ALA A 13 3.42 24.38 -22.54
CA ALA A 13 2.58 24.00 -21.42
C ALA A 13 1.12 23.80 -21.88
N ALA A 14 0.82 22.61 -22.39
CA ALA A 14 -0.54 22.11 -22.46
C ALA A 14 -0.86 21.56 -21.06
N VAL A 15 -1.76 22.24 -20.36
CA VAL A 15 -2.43 21.73 -19.16
C VAL A 15 -2.98 20.35 -19.52
N SER A 16 -2.33 19.30 -18.99
CA SER A 16 -2.76 17.93 -19.19
C SER A 16 -4.03 17.73 -18.37
N GLN A 17 -5.18 17.92 -19.02
CA GLN A 17 -6.47 17.45 -18.52
C GLN A 17 -6.45 15.93 -18.49
N GLN A 18 -5.85 15.33 -17.46
CA GLN A 18 -6.14 13.94 -17.12
C GLN A 18 -7.60 13.88 -16.66
N PRO A 19 -8.41 12.92 -17.13
CA PRO A 19 -9.76 12.76 -16.64
C PRO A 19 -9.68 12.52 -15.12
N PRO A 20 -10.48 13.23 -14.31
CA PRO A 20 -10.43 13.04 -12.88
C PRO A 20 -10.92 11.63 -12.56
N VAL A 21 -10.06 10.80 -11.96
CA VAL A 21 -10.46 9.56 -11.27
C VAL A 21 -11.32 9.86 -10.03
N VAL A 22 -11.59 11.15 -9.79
CA VAL A 22 -12.45 11.71 -8.75
C VAL A 22 -13.88 11.20 -8.96
N GLY A 23 -14.22 10.11 -8.27
CA GLY A 23 -15.54 9.48 -8.31
C GLY A 23 -15.51 7.96 -8.16
N ILE A 24 -14.41 7.29 -8.56
CA ILE A 24 -14.29 5.83 -8.47
C ILE A 24 -13.79 5.40 -7.09
N ILE A 25 -12.92 6.21 -6.47
CA ILE A 25 -12.36 5.94 -5.14
C ILE A 25 -12.84 7.03 -4.18
N ALA A 26 -13.56 6.64 -3.13
CA ALA A 26 -13.99 7.56 -2.09
C ALA A 26 -12.79 8.24 -1.42
N ALA A 27 -12.95 9.51 -1.04
CA ALA A 27 -11.91 10.25 -0.32
C ALA A 27 -11.59 9.55 1.01
N ARG A 28 -10.34 9.08 1.17
CA ARG A 28 -9.90 8.31 2.35
C ARG A 28 -9.46 9.18 3.54
N GLY A 29 -9.42 10.50 3.36
CA GLY A 29 -9.08 11.47 4.40
C GLY A 29 -7.68 11.26 5.00
N LEU A 30 -6.62 11.22 4.18
CA LEU A 30 -5.24 10.89 4.57
C LEU A 30 -4.41 12.10 5.06
N HIS A 31 -5.07 13.15 5.54
CA HIS A 31 -4.39 14.39 5.97
C HIS A 31 -3.65 14.23 7.31
N ASP A 32 -4.00 13.21 8.08
CA ASP A 32 -3.42 12.86 9.38
C ASP A 32 -2.04 12.18 9.30
N LEU A 33 -1.55 11.85 8.09
CA LEU A 33 -0.26 11.21 7.87
C LEU A 33 0.98 12.12 8.04
N SER A 34 0.80 13.33 8.56
CA SER A 34 1.87 14.33 8.68
C SER A 34 2.80 14.11 9.88
N LYS A 35 2.31 13.46 10.94
CA LYS A 35 3.08 13.21 12.17
C LYS A 35 3.72 11.83 12.10
N ASN A 36 5.03 11.73 12.34
CA ASN A 36 5.74 10.44 12.43
C ASN A 36 5.94 10.06 13.90
N ASP A 37 4.84 9.80 14.61
CA ASP A 37 4.77 9.64 16.06
C ASP A 37 4.85 8.17 16.54
N ALA A 38 4.62 7.21 15.65
CA ALA A 38 4.61 5.81 15.98
C ALA A 38 5.93 5.11 15.61
N GLU A 39 6.55 4.41 16.58
CA GLU A 39 7.74 3.60 16.32
C GLU A 39 7.37 2.19 15.83
N LEU A 40 8.01 1.76 14.75
CA LEU A 40 7.97 0.40 14.20
C LEU A 40 9.39 -0.20 14.23
N ARG A 41 9.51 -1.39 14.83
CA ARG A 41 10.76 -2.17 14.89
C ARG A 41 10.61 -3.46 14.10
N VAL A 42 11.52 -3.66 13.15
CA VAL A 42 11.54 -4.85 12.28
C VAL A 42 12.95 -5.41 12.26
N TRP A 43 13.08 -6.73 12.27
CA TRP A 43 14.36 -7.40 12.11
C TRP A 43 14.49 -7.88 10.68
N LEU A 44 15.37 -7.26 9.89
CA LEU A 44 15.60 -7.64 8.50
C LEU A 44 16.71 -8.70 8.39
N PRO A 45 16.66 -9.53 7.32
CA PRO A 45 17.82 -10.30 6.91
C PRO A 45 18.93 -9.35 6.44
N GLU A 46 20.18 -9.80 6.49
CA GLU A 46 21.35 -8.98 6.16
C GLU A 46 21.31 -8.50 4.70
N GLU A 47 20.87 -9.36 3.82
CA GLU A 47 20.65 -9.17 2.39
C GLU A 47 19.54 -8.14 2.17
N GLY A 48 18.48 -8.19 2.98
CA GLY A 48 17.40 -7.20 2.94
C GLY A 48 17.90 -5.81 3.31
N ARG A 49 18.85 -5.72 4.26
CA ARG A 49 19.52 -4.46 4.58
C ARG A 49 20.43 -4.01 3.44
N ALA A 50 21.24 -4.91 2.88
CA ALA A 50 22.13 -4.58 1.77
C ALA A 50 21.36 -4.08 0.54
N ALA A 51 20.21 -4.70 0.24
CA ALA A 51 19.32 -4.28 -0.84
C ALA A 51 18.74 -2.88 -0.58
N LEU A 52 18.27 -2.62 0.64
CA LEU A 52 17.79 -1.28 1.03
C LEU A 52 18.87 -0.22 0.86
N ASP A 53 20.10 -0.50 1.33
CA ASP A 53 21.22 0.43 1.23
C ASP A 53 21.56 0.69 -0.26
N ALA A 54 21.66 -0.35 -1.10
CA ALA A 54 21.91 -0.21 -2.53
C ALA A 54 20.81 0.57 -3.28
N ILE A 55 19.54 0.38 -2.93
CA ILE A 55 18.42 1.11 -3.52
C ILE A 55 18.47 2.59 -3.10
N ALA A 56 18.67 2.86 -1.81
CA ALA A 56 18.74 4.22 -1.29
C ALA A 56 19.88 5.02 -1.92
N ASP A 57 21.06 4.40 -2.07
CA ASP A 57 22.23 5.00 -2.70
C ASP A 57 21.97 5.28 -4.19
N ARG A 58 21.32 4.36 -4.90
CA ARG A 58 21.04 4.51 -6.33
C ARG A 58 19.97 5.57 -6.63
N LEU A 59 19.00 5.73 -5.74
CA LEU A 59 17.92 6.70 -5.88
C LEU A 59 18.26 8.07 -5.26
N ASP A 60 19.40 8.19 -4.57
CA ASP A 60 19.81 9.37 -3.80
C ASP A 60 18.73 9.82 -2.80
N VAL A 61 18.20 8.85 -2.03
CA VAL A 61 17.14 9.08 -1.05
C VAL A 61 17.52 8.56 0.33
N VAL A 62 17.03 9.25 1.36
CA VAL A 62 17.17 8.76 2.74
C VAL A 62 16.34 7.49 2.92
N ARG A 63 16.95 6.43 3.46
CA ARG A 63 16.32 5.12 3.73
C ARG A 63 14.94 5.22 4.39
N ALA A 64 14.84 6.03 5.44
CA ALA A 64 13.59 6.23 6.17
C ALA A 64 12.50 6.94 5.34
N LYS A 65 12.89 7.83 4.41
CA LYS A 65 11.95 8.47 3.48
C LYS A 65 11.45 7.44 2.46
N TYR A 66 12.37 6.71 1.84
CA TYR A 66 12.05 5.64 0.89
C TYR A 66 11.07 4.60 1.47
N LEU A 67 11.37 4.10 2.67
CA LEU A 67 10.50 3.11 3.33
C LEU A 67 9.11 3.65 3.66
N ARG A 68 8.99 4.93 4.02
CA ARG A 68 7.68 5.56 4.26
C ARG A 68 6.87 5.68 2.99
N GLU A 69 7.48 6.14 1.90
CA GLU A 69 6.83 6.24 0.59
C GLU A 69 6.41 4.86 0.07
N PHE A 70 7.25 3.85 0.26
CA PHE A 70 6.93 2.47 -0.05
C PHE A 70 5.73 1.96 0.77
N LEU A 71 5.72 2.13 2.09
CA LEU A 71 4.62 1.66 2.92
C LEU A 71 3.30 2.39 2.64
N VAL A 72 3.36 3.69 2.32
CA VAL A 72 2.20 4.44 1.80
C VAL A 72 1.70 3.83 0.50
N THR A 73 2.60 3.54 -0.42
CA THR A 73 2.27 2.91 -1.71
C THR A 73 1.65 1.52 -1.50
N TYR A 74 2.16 0.76 -0.53
CA TYR A 74 1.65 -0.56 -0.19
C TYR A 74 0.24 -0.51 0.41
N LEU A 75 -0.04 0.42 1.32
CA LEU A 75 -1.33 0.53 2.00
C LEU A 75 -2.40 1.24 1.17
N TYR A 76 -2.03 2.35 0.54
CA TYR A 76 -2.97 3.29 -0.07
C TYR A 76 -2.84 3.38 -1.58
N GLY A 77 -1.78 2.82 -2.15
CA GLY A 77 -1.50 2.83 -3.58
C GLY A 77 -0.60 4.01 -4.00
N LEU A 78 0.02 3.84 -5.17
CA LEU A 78 0.92 4.85 -5.76
C LEU A 78 0.16 6.15 -6.10
N HIS A 79 -1.10 6.04 -6.50
CA HIS A 79 -1.94 7.19 -6.84
C HIS A 79 -2.04 8.18 -5.68
N GLU A 80 -2.30 7.68 -4.46
CA GLU A 80 -2.42 8.52 -3.27
C GLU A 80 -1.07 9.16 -2.88
N LEU A 81 0.04 8.43 -3.06
CA LEU A 81 1.37 8.99 -2.85
C LEU A 81 1.64 10.19 -3.76
N LEU A 82 1.39 10.04 -5.06
CA LEU A 82 1.61 11.10 -6.06
C LEU A 82 0.67 12.29 -5.84
N LYS A 83 -0.56 12.04 -5.41
CA LYS A 83 -1.50 13.09 -5.02
C LYS A 83 -0.98 13.88 -3.81
N MET A 84 -0.57 13.19 -2.74
CA MET A 84 0.03 13.83 -1.56
C MET A 84 1.26 14.65 -1.90
N GLN A 85 2.10 14.16 -2.83
CA GLN A 85 3.28 14.88 -3.30
C GLN A 85 2.91 16.15 -4.09
N THR A 86 1.88 16.09 -4.93
CA THR A 86 1.43 17.22 -5.75
C THR A 86 0.75 18.29 -4.90
N GLU A 87 -0.09 17.86 -3.96
CA GLU A 87 -0.89 18.75 -3.10
C GLU A 87 -0.13 19.18 -1.82
N GLN A 88 1.07 18.64 -1.58
CA GLN A 88 1.85 18.86 -0.35
C GLN A 88 1.06 18.55 0.93
N THR A 89 0.32 17.45 0.91
CA THR A 89 -0.53 16.97 2.01
C THR A 89 0.02 15.66 2.61
N GLY A 90 -0.55 15.22 3.74
CA GLY A 90 -0.22 13.95 4.38
C GLY A 90 1.27 13.86 4.71
N LEU A 91 1.97 12.87 4.14
CA LEU A 91 3.40 12.62 4.38
C LEU A 91 4.32 13.80 4.02
N TYR A 92 3.91 14.64 3.07
CA TYR A 92 4.70 15.78 2.58
C TYR A 92 4.27 17.12 3.20
N TYR A 93 3.25 17.11 4.07
CA TYR A 93 2.85 18.31 4.77
C TYR A 93 3.96 18.75 5.74
N VAL A 94 4.46 19.96 5.56
CA VAL A 94 5.40 20.59 6.50
C VAL A 94 4.58 21.49 7.43
N PRO A 95 4.32 21.08 8.68
CA PRO A 95 3.68 21.97 9.63
C PRO A 95 4.56 23.19 9.91
N PRO A 96 3.97 24.35 10.24
CA PRO A 96 4.74 25.48 10.78
C PRO A 96 5.53 25.02 12.02
N PRO A 97 6.72 25.60 12.27
CA PRO A 97 7.63 25.12 13.32
C PRO A 97 6.91 25.11 14.67
N SER A 98 6.73 23.90 15.23
CA SER A 98 6.18 23.68 16.56
C SER A 98 7.32 23.54 17.56
N ASN A 99 7.17 24.14 18.75
CA ASN A 99 8.15 24.11 19.83
C ASN A 99 8.09 22.82 20.68
N GLU A 100 7.41 21.77 20.21
CA GLU A 100 7.22 20.55 21.00
C GLU A 100 8.42 19.59 20.89
N PRO A 101 9.01 19.16 22.02
CA PRO A 101 10.11 18.21 22.02
C PRO A 101 9.61 16.80 21.67
N PRO A 102 10.39 15.99 20.91
CA PRO A 102 10.00 14.63 20.57
C PRO A 102 10.05 13.72 21.80
N LEU A 103 8.96 12.98 22.05
CA LEU A 103 8.88 11.98 23.12
C LEU A 103 9.52 10.65 22.68
N PRO A 104 10.43 10.06 23.48
CA PRO A 104 10.95 8.72 23.22
C PRO A 104 10.02 7.66 23.82
N LEU A 105 9.49 6.74 23.00
CA LEU A 105 8.73 5.58 23.47
C LEU A 105 9.45 4.27 23.11
N TYR A 106 9.71 3.44 24.12
CA TYR A 106 10.38 2.15 23.98
C TYR A 106 9.35 1.01 24.02
N SER A 107 9.47 0.04 23.10
CA SER A 107 8.90 -1.30 23.28
C SER A 107 9.83 -2.38 22.71
N ARG A 108 9.99 -3.48 23.45
CA ARG A 108 10.79 -4.66 23.09
C ARG A 108 9.85 -5.82 22.78
N ALA A 109 9.94 -6.36 21.57
CA ALA A 109 9.49 -7.70 21.24
C ALA A 109 10.55 -8.34 20.32
N ARG A 110 10.91 -9.60 20.61
CA ARG A 110 11.88 -10.40 19.86
C ARG A 110 11.08 -11.52 19.21
N THR A 111 11.02 -11.54 17.88
CA THR A 111 10.37 -12.62 17.12
C THR A 111 11.44 -13.29 16.27
N GLU A 112 11.85 -14.49 16.68
CA GLU A 112 12.76 -15.34 15.92
C GLU A 112 11.93 -16.16 14.93
N GLU A 113 11.72 -15.60 13.74
CA GLU A 113 11.26 -16.36 12.60
C GLU A 113 12.19 -16.07 11.44
N CYS A 114 12.61 -17.12 10.73
CA CYS A 114 13.61 -17.10 9.66
C CYS A 114 12.88 -17.09 8.31
N ILE A 115 13.37 -16.29 7.37
CA ILE A 115 12.86 -16.24 6.00
C ILE A 115 13.68 -17.27 5.18
N PRO A 116 13.12 -18.40 4.68
CA PRO A 116 13.89 -19.40 3.95
C PRO A 116 14.67 -18.77 2.78
N GLY A 117 15.95 -19.13 2.67
CA GLY A 117 16.84 -18.64 1.62
C GLY A 117 17.52 -17.29 1.89
N LEU A 118 17.14 -16.54 2.93
CA LEU A 118 17.68 -15.20 3.26
C LEU A 118 18.43 -15.13 4.59
N GLY A 119 18.79 -16.28 5.16
CA GLY A 119 19.57 -16.33 6.41
C GLY A 119 18.80 -15.85 7.65
N LYS A 120 19.55 -15.56 8.73
CA LYS A 120 18.97 -15.15 10.03
C LYS A 120 18.56 -13.68 10.00
N ASN A 121 17.43 -13.37 10.61
CA ASN A 121 16.94 -11.99 10.76
C ASN A 121 17.69 -11.27 11.91
N ILE A 122 18.85 -10.70 11.58
CA ILE A 122 19.80 -10.15 12.56
C ILE A 122 19.88 -8.63 12.58
N VAL A 123 19.41 -7.94 11.54
CA VAL A 123 19.60 -6.49 11.41
C VAL A 123 18.38 -5.73 11.95
N PRO A 124 18.52 -4.92 13.02
CA PRO A 124 17.42 -4.10 13.51
C PRO A 124 17.17 -2.91 12.57
N LEU A 125 15.93 -2.77 12.12
CA LEU A 125 15.39 -1.61 11.42
C LEU A 125 14.40 -0.90 12.34
N LYS A 126 14.67 0.38 12.61
CA LYS A 126 13.79 1.26 13.38
C LYS A 126 13.25 2.34 12.47
N LEU A 127 11.93 2.43 12.36
CA LEU A 127 11.22 3.37 11.50
C LEU A 127 10.16 4.12 12.30
N TYR A 128 10.08 5.44 12.14
CA TYR A 128 9.00 6.26 12.67
C TYR A 128 7.99 6.52 11.57
N LEU A 129 6.72 6.21 11.85
CA LEU A 129 5.60 6.26 10.93
C LEU A 129 4.44 7.03 11.57
N PRO A 130 3.48 7.53 10.79
CA PRO A 130 2.19 7.94 11.31
C PRO A 130 1.47 6.78 12.00
N GLN A 131 0.87 7.06 13.16
CA GLN A 131 0.12 6.06 13.93
C GLN A 131 -0.91 5.30 13.08
N ARG A 132 -1.66 6.01 12.24
CA ARG A 132 -2.62 5.39 11.31
C ARG A 132 -1.99 4.35 10.38
N MET A 133 -0.81 4.63 9.81
CA MET A 133 -0.12 3.66 8.96
C MET A 133 0.26 2.40 9.74
N LYS A 134 0.69 2.56 11.01
CA LYS A 134 1.02 1.42 11.86
C LYS A 134 -0.22 0.59 12.18
N ASP A 135 -1.35 1.23 12.47
CA ASP A 135 -2.62 0.55 12.77
C ASP A 135 -3.18 -0.18 11.55
N ASP A 136 -3.07 0.42 10.36
CA ASP A 136 -3.49 -0.22 9.11
C ASP A 136 -2.58 -1.42 8.76
N LEU A 137 -1.26 -1.31 8.97
CA LEU A 137 -0.35 -2.45 8.84
C LEU A 137 -0.65 -3.56 9.86
N GLN A 138 -1.01 -3.20 11.09
CA GLN A 138 -1.39 -4.15 12.12
C GLN A 138 -2.67 -4.89 11.71
N THR A 139 -3.67 -4.17 11.20
CA THR A 139 -4.91 -4.76 10.69
C THR A 139 -4.65 -5.76 9.57
N LEU A 140 -3.71 -5.47 8.66
CA LEU A 140 -3.32 -6.41 7.60
C LEU A 140 -2.57 -7.63 8.15
N GLY A 141 -1.67 -7.43 9.12
CA GLY A 141 -0.98 -8.52 9.81
C GLY A 141 -1.95 -9.45 10.53
N ASP A 142 -2.91 -8.89 11.26
CA ASP A 142 -3.93 -9.63 12.01
C ASP A 142 -4.80 -10.46 11.06
N ARG A 143 -5.19 -9.91 9.90
CA ARG A 143 -5.92 -10.65 8.85
C ARG A 143 -5.11 -11.78 8.24
N ALA A 144 -3.80 -11.61 8.14
CA ALA A 144 -2.89 -12.64 7.67
C ALA A 144 -2.49 -13.64 8.78
N GLY A 145 -2.94 -13.44 10.02
CA GLY A 145 -2.60 -14.30 11.16
C GLY A 145 -1.13 -14.23 11.57
N VAL A 146 -0.41 -13.17 11.20
CA VAL A 146 1.02 -13.00 11.48
C VAL A 146 1.29 -11.71 12.28
N PRO A 147 2.27 -11.71 13.20
CA PRO A 147 2.62 -10.52 13.96
C PRO A 147 3.14 -9.40 13.05
N LEU A 148 2.82 -8.15 13.38
CA LEU A 148 3.15 -6.96 12.59
C LEU A 148 4.63 -6.89 12.13
N SER A 149 5.56 -7.20 13.03
CA SER A 149 7.00 -7.14 12.70
C SER A 149 7.37 -8.14 11.59
N GLN A 150 6.80 -9.34 11.64
CA GLN A 150 6.95 -10.35 10.60
C GLN A 150 6.24 -9.94 9.31
N PHE A 151 4.99 -9.49 9.43
CA PHE A 151 4.21 -9.05 8.28
C PHE A 151 4.97 -7.99 7.47
N VAL A 152 5.45 -6.94 8.15
CA VAL A 152 6.20 -5.85 7.50
C VAL A 152 7.52 -6.36 6.93
N ARG A 153 8.24 -7.23 7.64
CA ARG A 153 9.48 -7.83 7.14
C ARG A 153 9.26 -8.56 5.82
N GLU A 154 8.23 -9.39 5.74
CA GLU A 154 7.90 -10.14 4.53
C GLU A 154 7.48 -9.21 3.39
N VAL A 155 6.71 -8.15 3.68
CA VAL A 155 6.36 -7.11 2.70
C VAL A 155 7.61 -6.40 2.15
N LEU A 156 8.58 -6.08 3.02
CA LEU A 156 9.84 -5.46 2.60
C LEU A 156 10.70 -6.41 1.76
N VAL A 157 10.83 -7.67 2.18
CA VAL A 157 11.57 -8.69 1.43
C VAL A 157 10.96 -8.92 0.05
N ALA A 158 9.63 -9.04 -0.03
CA ALA A 158 8.93 -9.19 -1.30
C ALA A 158 9.07 -7.96 -2.20
N HIS A 159 9.20 -6.77 -1.63
CA HIS A 159 9.47 -5.54 -2.38
C HIS A 159 10.90 -5.47 -2.93
N PHE A 160 11.90 -5.88 -2.13
CA PHE A 160 13.31 -5.82 -2.57
C PHE A 160 13.67 -6.91 -3.57
N PHE A 161 13.19 -8.13 -3.36
CA PHE A 161 13.59 -9.30 -4.14
C PHE A 161 12.49 -9.79 -5.09
N GLY A 162 11.32 -9.17 -5.04
CA GLY A 162 10.15 -9.58 -5.82
C GLY A 162 9.38 -10.74 -5.18
N GLN A 163 8.13 -10.90 -5.59
CA GLN A 163 7.26 -11.97 -5.12
C GLN A 163 7.69 -13.36 -5.62
N ALA A 164 8.45 -13.42 -6.73
CA ALA A 164 8.97 -14.67 -7.28
C ALA A 164 10.04 -15.32 -6.38
N PHE A 165 10.70 -14.53 -5.52
CA PHE A 165 11.68 -15.03 -4.58
C PHE A 165 11.03 -15.87 -3.46
N TRP A 166 9.76 -15.60 -3.15
CA TRP A 166 9.00 -16.30 -2.12
C TRP A 166 7.60 -16.66 -2.63
N PRO A 167 7.48 -17.74 -3.42
CA PRO A 167 6.20 -18.18 -3.96
C PRO A 167 5.25 -18.72 -2.89
N ASP A 168 5.78 -19.28 -1.80
CA ASP A 168 4.97 -19.93 -0.74
C ASP A 168 4.05 -18.95 0.02
N ARG A 169 4.29 -17.64 -0.10
CA ARG A 169 3.46 -16.58 0.53
C ARG A 169 2.30 -16.16 -0.36
N LEU A 170 2.39 -16.37 -1.67
CA LEU A 170 1.31 -16.07 -2.61
C LEU A 170 0.19 -17.13 -2.55
N ARG A 171 0.43 -18.29 -1.93
CA ARG A 171 -0.45 -19.45 -2.01
C ARG A 171 -1.21 -19.70 -0.70
N ASN A 172 -2.17 -18.82 -0.43
CA ASN A 172 -3.36 -19.16 0.37
C ASN A 172 -4.62 -19.03 -0.49
N TRP A 173 -4.57 -19.46 -1.75
CA TRP A 173 -5.80 -19.63 -2.51
C TRP A 173 -6.46 -20.89 -1.95
N PHE A 174 -7.73 -20.78 -1.57
CA PHE A 174 -8.52 -21.98 -1.34
C PHE A 174 -8.53 -22.77 -2.66
N GLU A 175 -8.42 -24.11 -2.61
CA GLU A 175 -8.39 -24.98 -3.80
C GLU A 175 -9.55 -24.67 -4.78
N ASP A 176 -10.68 -24.21 -4.23
CA ASP A 176 -11.85 -23.77 -4.98
C ASP A 176 -11.60 -22.52 -5.85
N GLN A 177 -10.80 -21.56 -5.39
CA GLN A 177 -10.45 -20.35 -6.15
C GLN A 177 -9.46 -20.66 -7.27
N GLU A 178 -8.50 -21.56 -7.01
CA GLU A 178 -7.54 -22.02 -8.02
C GLU A 178 -8.27 -22.81 -9.12
N ARG A 179 -9.23 -23.66 -8.75
CA ARG A 179 -10.11 -24.32 -9.73
C ARG A 179 -10.90 -23.34 -10.58
N VAL A 180 -11.52 -22.31 -10.00
CA VAL A 180 -12.30 -21.31 -10.75
C VAL A 180 -11.42 -20.55 -11.75
N VAL A 181 -10.21 -20.16 -11.36
CA VAL A 181 -9.29 -19.45 -12.27
C VAL A 181 -8.74 -20.38 -13.35
N VAL A 182 -8.42 -21.62 -13.01
CA VAL A 182 -8.00 -22.62 -14.01
C VAL A 182 -9.14 -22.93 -14.99
N GLU A 183 -10.38 -23.08 -14.52
CA GLU A 183 -11.57 -23.26 -15.38
C GLU A 183 -11.80 -22.04 -16.29
N LEU A 184 -11.55 -20.82 -15.79
CA LEU A 184 -11.64 -19.57 -16.56
C LEU A 184 -10.53 -19.46 -17.61
N GLU A 185 -9.27 -19.73 -17.24
CA GLU A 185 -8.10 -19.69 -18.12
C GLU A 185 -8.16 -20.76 -19.23
N GLN A 186 -8.76 -21.92 -18.93
CA GLN A 186 -9.01 -22.99 -19.90
C GLN A 186 -10.26 -22.75 -20.77
N GLY A 187 -10.98 -21.64 -20.55
CA GLY A 187 -12.18 -21.30 -21.32
C GLY A 187 -13.36 -22.24 -21.09
N VAL A 188 -13.37 -22.97 -19.96
CA VAL A 188 -14.46 -23.90 -19.58
C VAL A 188 -15.67 -23.13 -19.05
N ARG A 189 -15.48 -21.89 -18.57
CA ARG A 189 -16.54 -20.94 -18.22
C ARG A 189 -16.41 -19.66 -19.04
N GLU A 190 -17.50 -19.22 -19.64
CA GLU A 190 -17.60 -17.84 -20.14
C GLU A 190 -17.62 -16.88 -18.94
N ALA A 191 -16.96 -15.73 -19.06
CA ALA A 191 -17.00 -14.70 -18.03
C ALA A 191 -18.45 -14.22 -17.88
N GLU A 192 -19.13 -14.61 -16.81
CA GLU A 192 -20.39 -14.00 -16.43
C GLU A 192 -20.11 -12.52 -16.14
N ILE A 193 -20.49 -11.67 -17.09
CA ILE A 193 -20.49 -10.22 -16.88
C ILE A 193 -21.53 -9.97 -15.80
N PHE A 194 -21.05 -9.78 -14.57
CA PHE A 194 -21.88 -9.39 -13.46
C PHE A 194 -22.44 -7.99 -13.75
N HIS A 195 -23.60 -7.93 -14.38
CA HIS A 195 -24.41 -6.73 -14.39
C HIS A 195 -25.04 -6.64 -13.00
N PRO A 196 -24.65 -5.68 -12.14
CA PRO A 196 -25.40 -5.47 -10.91
C PRO A 196 -26.84 -5.17 -11.34
N GLU A 197 -27.76 -6.05 -10.93
CA GLU A 197 -29.17 -5.88 -11.18
C GLU A 197 -29.57 -4.49 -10.71
N LYS A 198 -30.24 -3.75 -11.59
CA LYS A 198 -30.83 -2.45 -11.28
C LYS A 198 -31.66 -2.64 -10.02
N GLU A 199 -31.27 -2.00 -8.93
CA GLU A 199 -32.16 -1.73 -7.80
C GLU A 199 -33.40 -1.05 -8.40
N SER A 200 -34.49 -1.81 -8.46
CA SER A 200 -35.79 -1.32 -8.87
C SER A 200 -36.22 -0.26 -7.85
N CYS A 201 -36.29 1.01 -8.28
CA CYS A 201 -37.03 2.03 -7.56
C CYS A 201 -38.44 1.49 -7.25
N PRO A 202 -38.92 1.54 -6.00
CA PRO A 202 -40.30 1.20 -5.71
C PRO A 202 -41.23 2.21 -6.39
N ASP A 203 -42.20 1.67 -7.11
CA ASP A 203 -43.22 2.38 -7.87
C ASP A 203 -44.10 3.21 -6.92
N GLU A 204 -44.14 4.52 -7.15
CA GLU A 204 -44.90 5.50 -6.38
C GLU A 204 -46.36 5.52 -6.86
N SER A 205 -47.03 4.37 -6.76
CA SER A 205 -48.39 4.22 -7.28
C SER A 205 -49.24 3.24 -6.48
N ASP A 206 -49.36 3.47 -5.16
CA ASP A 206 -50.50 2.95 -4.38
C ASP A 206 -50.86 3.88 -3.21
N ARG A 207 -51.32 5.09 -3.56
CA ARG A 207 -52.19 5.88 -2.68
C ARG A 207 -53.63 5.45 -2.91
N VAL A 208 -54.06 4.36 -2.27
CA VAL A 208 -55.48 4.04 -2.16
C VAL A 208 -56.08 4.96 -1.10
N ILE A 209 -56.85 5.93 -1.58
CA ILE A 209 -57.86 6.67 -0.83
C ILE A 209 -58.90 5.66 -0.36
N VAL A 210 -59.11 5.53 0.95
CA VAL A 210 -60.36 5.00 1.50
C VAL A 210 -60.96 6.08 2.40
N GLU A 211 -61.95 6.77 1.84
CA GLU A 211 -62.90 7.57 2.60
C GLU A 211 -63.95 6.68 3.28
N ARG A 212 -64.32 7.07 4.51
CA ARG A 212 -65.59 6.84 5.25
C ARG A 212 -65.89 5.38 5.66
N TRP A 213 -66.30 5.12 6.91
CA TRP A 213 -67.31 5.81 7.72
C TRP A 213 -66.86 6.16 9.14
#